data_AF-A0AAD3NJM5-F1
#
_entry.id   AF-A0AAD3NJM5-F1
#
_cell.length_a   1.000
_cell.length_b   1.000
_cell.length_c   1.000
_cell.angle_alpha   90.00
_cell.angle_beta   90.00
_cell.angle_gamma   90.00
#
_symmetry.space_group_name_H-M   'P 1'
#
loop_
_entity.id
_entity.type
_entity.pdbx_description
1 polymer ?
#
loop_
_entity_poly.entity_id
_entity_poly.type
_entity_poly.pdbx_seq_one_letter_code
_entity_poly.pdbx_strand_id
1 'polypeptide(L)'
;MRIQLEACQCHPLGAVGHWCNQTSGQCLCREGVTGLRCNRCAPGYKQGKSPLRPCIRIQEVAPTPVYQPQYSIAEECVSYCQPSQVKVRMNLETYCLKDYVLKVQVRGMERSGPWWQFSISVQTIFRTGSTSRVRRGPHSLWVPDRDLGCGCPALHVGRTYLLIGAEEGERGWGPEESRLVADRSTLALQWREHWSPKLRGFRGQDKRGRCPPKSPNN
;
A
#
# COMPACT_ATOMS: atom_id res chain seq x y z
N MET A 1 -33.97 10.34 77.56
CA MET A 1 -33.03 9.34 77.03
C MET A 1 -32.24 9.97 75.89
N ARG A 2 -30.91 9.85 75.91
CA ARG A 2 -30.00 10.46 74.92
C ARG A 2 -30.25 9.84 73.53
N ILE A 3 -30.47 10.68 72.53
CA ILE A 3 -30.46 10.26 71.12
C ILE A 3 -28.98 10.04 70.77
N GLN A 4 -28.56 8.79 70.61
CA GLN A 4 -27.27 8.48 69.98
C GLN A 4 -27.36 8.87 68.51
N LEU A 5 -26.72 9.97 68.14
CA LEU A 5 -26.43 10.27 66.75
C LEU A 5 -25.29 9.33 66.34
N GLU A 6 -25.61 8.12 65.86
CA GLU A 6 -24.58 7.24 65.30
C GLU A 6 -23.93 7.96 64.12
N ALA A 7 -22.65 8.31 64.29
CA ALA A 7 -21.88 8.93 63.22
C ALA A 7 -21.83 7.96 62.03
N CYS A 8 -22.18 8.46 60.85
CA CYS A 8 -22.12 7.71 59.60
C CYS A 8 -20.70 7.19 59.36
N GLN A 9 -20.49 5.88 59.47
CA GLN A 9 -19.19 5.22 59.30
C GLN A 9 -18.87 5.03 57.80
N CYS A 10 -18.91 6.12 57.02
CA CYS A 10 -18.63 6.11 55.59
C CYS A 10 -17.13 5.87 55.32
N HIS A 11 -16.81 5.04 54.34
CA HIS A 11 -15.43 4.70 54.00
C HIS A 11 -14.69 5.92 53.43
N PRO A 12 -13.53 6.32 53.98
CA PRO A 12 -12.88 7.60 53.67
C PRO A 12 -12.43 7.71 52.21
N LEU A 13 -12.07 6.60 51.58
CA LEU A 13 -11.69 6.57 50.16
C LEU A 13 -12.88 6.29 49.24
N GLY A 14 -13.92 5.63 49.75
CA GLY A 14 -15.02 5.10 48.93
C GLY A 14 -16.23 6.04 48.85
N ALA A 15 -16.38 6.93 49.82
CA ALA A 15 -17.45 7.92 49.87
C ALA A 15 -16.97 9.31 49.39
N VAL A 16 -17.91 10.14 48.96
CA VAL A 16 -17.67 11.55 48.59
C VAL A 16 -17.52 12.42 49.85
N GLY A 17 -17.88 11.90 51.03
CA GLY A 17 -17.61 12.50 52.34
C GLY A 17 -18.16 11.63 53.47
N HIS A 18 -18.34 12.21 54.66
CA HIS A 18 -18.79 11.50 55.87
C HIS A 18 -20.30 11.61 56.14
N TRP A 19 -21.05 12.09 55.16
CA TRP A 19 -22.50 12.27 55.20
C TRP A 19 -23.21 11.00 54.74
N CYS A 20 -24.24 10.58 55.48
CA CYS A 20 -25.15 9.53 55.07
C CYS A 20 -26.61 9.99 55.17
N ASN A 21 -27.47 9.34 54.40
CA ASN A 21 -28.91 9.58 54.46
C ASN A 21 -29.43 9.20 55.86
N GLN A 22 -30.11 10.12 56.54
CA GLN A 22 -30.54 9.91 57.93
C GLN A 22 -31.66 8.86 58.09
N THR A 23 -32.40 8.56 57.02
CA THR A 23 -33.48 7.56 57.03
C THR A 23 -32.97 6.17 56.66
N SER A 24 -32.05 6.07 55.69
CA SER A 24 -31.56 4.78 55.17
C SER A 24 -30.17 4.38 55.64
N GLY A 25 -29.40 5.30 56.24
CA GLY A 25 -28.00 5.09 56.64
C GLY A 25 -27.02 4.99 55.47
N GLN A 26 -27.47 5.20 54.22
CA GLN A 26 -26.65 5.05 53.02
C GLN A 26 -25.72 6.25 52.81
N CYS A 27 -24.42 5.98 52.70
CA CYS A 27 -23.40 6.96 52.34
C CYS A 27 -23.40 7.25 50.83
N LEU A 28 -22.98 8.47 50.44
CA LEU A 28 -22.81 8.82 49.03
C LEU A 28 -21.49 8.26 48.48
N CYS A 29 -21.58 7.24 47.63
CA CYS A 29 -20.42 6.53 47.11
C CYS A 29 -19.80 7.19 45.87
N ARG A 30 -18.48 7.09 45.73
CA ARG A 30 -17.73 7.46 44.53
C ARG A 30 -17.99 6.49 43.39
N GLU A 31 -17.65 6.90 42.17
CA GLU A 31 -17.82 6.09 40.97
C GLU A 31 -17.16 4.69 41.12
N GLY A 32 -17.90 3.64 40.78
CA GLY A 32 -17.41 2.26 40.87
C GLY A 32 -17.37 1.67 42.28
N VAL A 33 -17.84 2.40 43.30
CA VAL A 33 -17.91 1.95 44.70
C VAL A 33 -19.38 1.73 45.10
N THR A 34 -19.65 0.73 45.92
CA THR A 34 -20.99 0.38 46.41
C THR A 34 -20.97 -0.10 47.87
N GLY A 35 -22.15 -0.42 48.41
CA GLY A 35 -22.38 -0.79 49.81
C GLY A 35 -22.89 0.36 50.68
N LEU A 36 -23.53 0.03 51.80
CA LEU A 36 -24.14 1.01 52.73
C LEU A 36 -23.15 2.10 53.19
N ARG A 37 -21.89 1.69 53.37
CA ARG A 37 -20.77 2.53 53.80
C ARG A 37 -19.73 2.78 52.70
N CYS A 38 -20.03 2.43 51.45
CA CYS A 38 -19.10 2.56 50.31
C CYS A 38 -17.76 1.82 50.50
N ASN A 39 -17.81 0.60 51.05
CA ASN A 39 -16.62 -0.19 51.41
C ASN A 39 -16.26 -1.30 50.40
N ARG A 40 -17.00 -1.43 49.30
CA ARG A 40 -16.77 -2.47 48.28
C ARG A 40 -16.86 -1.90 46.87
N CYS A 41 -16.18 -2.52 45.91
CA CYS A 41 -16.32 -2.13 44.51
C CYS A 41 -17.64 -2.67 43.92
N ALA A 42 -18.25 -1.90 43.03
CA ALA A 42 -19.42 -2.32 42.28
C ALA A 42 -19.07 -3.49 41.35
N PRO A 43 -20.05 -4.34 40.96
CA PRO A 43 -19.84 -5.35 39.93
C PRO A 43 -19.22 -4.74 38.67
N GLY A 44 -18.20 -5.38 38.10
CA GLY A 44 -17.41 -4.83 36.99
C GLY A 44 -16.31 -3.87 37.39
N TYR A 45 -16.04 -3.68 38.69
CA TYR A 45 -14.92 -2.90 39.22
C TYR A 45 -14.05 -3.73 40.18
N LYS A 46 -12.74 -3.50 40.18
CA LYS A 46 -11.76 -4.10 41.09
C LYS A 46 -11.04 -3.02 41.90
N GLN A 47 -10.42 -3.39 43.02
CA GLN A 47 -9.65 -2.44 43.83
C GLN A 47 -8.49 -1.83 43.02
N GLY A 48 -8.45 -0.50 42.99
CA GLY A 48 -7.39 0.29 42.38
C GLY A 48 -6.24 0.56 43.36
N LYS A 49 -5.06 0.87 42.83
CA LYS A 49 -3.85 1.15 43.62
C LYS A 49 -3.71 2.62 44.04
N SER A 50 -4.67 3.48 43.71
CA SER A 50 -4.61 4.92 43.92
C SER A 50 -5.68 5.39 44.91
N PRO A 51 -5.36 6.26 45.89
CA PRO A 51 -6.35 6.87 46.78
C PRO A 51 -7.43 7.68 46.05
N LEU A 52 -7.11 8.21 44.86
CA LEU A 52 -8.06 8.98 44.04
C LEU A 52 -9.05 8.08 43.29
N ARG A 53 -8.65 6.83 42.98
CA ARG A 53 -9.45 5.84 42.25
C ARG A 53 -9.42 4.49 42.99
N PRO A 54 -10.19 4.36 44.08
CA PRO A 54 -10.18 3.16 44.93
C PRO A 54 -10.78 1.93 44.23
N CYS A 55 -11.66 2.13 43.25
CA CYS A 55 -12.21 1.09 42.40
C CYS A 55 -12.02 1.48 40.93
N ILE A 56 -11.43 0.59 40.15
CA ILE A 56 -11.21 0.77 38.71
C ILE A 56 -12.04 -0.26 37.94
N ARG A 57 -12.62 0.16 36.81
CA ARG A 57 -13.40 -0.74 35.95
C ARG A 57 -12.51 -1.90 35.51
N ILE A 58 -13.03 -3.12 35.62
CA ILE A 58 -12.44 -4.31 35.02
C ILE A 58 -12.66 -4.11 33.52
N GLN A 59 -11.66 -3.54 32.82
CA GLN A 59 -11.64 -3.61 31.37
C GLN A 59 -11.52 -5.09 31.02
N GLU A 60 -12.59 -5.68 30.46
CA GLU A 60 -12.39 -6.74 29.49
C GLU A 60 -11.39 -6.17 28.48
N VAL A 61 -10.28 -6.88 28.31
CA VAL A 61 -9.18 -6.45 27.45
C VAL A 61 -9.79 -6.17 26.07
N ALA A 62 -9.98 -4.88 25.76
CA ALA A 62 -10.24 -4.47 24.40
C ALA A 62 -9.07 -5.05 23.59
N PRO A 63 -9.33 -5.81 22.51
CA PRO A 63 -8.24 -6.31 21.70
C PRO A 63 -7.36 -5.12 21.34
N THR A 64 -6.05 -5.31 21.53
CA THR A 64 -5.03 -4.34 21.14
C THR A 64 -5.41 -3.71 19.81
N PRO A 65 -5.41 -2.37 19.67
CA PRO A 65 -5.60 -1.78 18.36
C PRO A 65 -4.50 -2.33 17.48
N VAL A 66 -4.89 -3.21 16.55
CA VAL A 66 -4.03 -3.63 15.46
C VAL A 66 -3.59 -2.32 14.81
N TYR A 67 -2.30 -2.05 14.81
CA TYR A 67 -1.73 -0.93 14.08
C TYR A 67 -2.01 -1.19 12.59
N GLN A 68 -3.17 -0.73 12.14
CA GLN A 68 -3.48 -0.66 10.73
C GLN A 68 -2.64 0.51 10.19
N PRO A 69 -1.78 0.28 9.18
CA PRO A 69 -1.08 1.38 8.55
C PRO A 69 -2.12 2.38 8.07
N GLN A 70 -1.94 3.64 8.44
CA GLN A 70 -2.84 4.75 8.14
C GLN A 70 -2.76 5.19 6.66
N TYR A 71 -2.21 4.32 5.82
CA TYR A 71 -2.13 4.50 4.38
C TYR A 71 -3.21 3.64 3.75
N SER A 72 -4.09 4.29 2.98
CA SER A 72 -4.97 3.55 2.09
C SER A 72 -4.11 2.81 1.04
N ILE A 73 -4.47 1.58 0.67
CA ILE A 73 -3.81 0.82 -0.43
C ILE A 73 -3.71 1.68 -1.71
N ALA A 74 -4.65 2.62 -1.88
CA ALA A 74 -4.64 3.62 -2.95
C ALA A 74 -3.47 4.62 -2.85
N GLU A 75 -3.11 5.11 -1.66
CA GLU A 75 -1.96 6.01 -1.45
C GLU A 75 -0.62 5.30 -1.69
N GLU A 76 -0.52 4.02 -1.29
CA GLU A 76 0.65 3.19 -1.59
C GLU A 76 0.81 3.03 -3.10
N CYS A 77 -0.27 2.73 -3.84
CA CYS A 77 -0.24 2.63 -5.29
C CYS A 77 0.09 3.97 -6.00
N VAL A 78 -0.41 5.11 -5.51
CA VAL A 78 -0.13 6.45 -6.09
C VAL A 78 1.32 6.85 -5.90
N SER A 79 1.95 6.46 -4.78
CA SER A 79 3.39 6.66 -4.57
C SER A 79 4.24 5.71 -5.42
N TYR A 80 3.70 4.53 -5.75
CA TYR A 80 4.41 3.46 -6.45
C TYR A 80 4.37 3.56 -7.98
N CYS A 81 3.24 3.99 -8.57
CA CYS A 81 3.13 4.26 -10.00
C CYS A 81 2.07 5.34 -10.30
N GLN A 82 2.30 6.19 -11.32
CA GLN A 82 1.34 7.19 -11.80
C GLN A 82 0.71 6.76 -13.15
N PRO A 83 -0.33 5.91 -13.16
CA PRO A 83 -0.88 5.34 -14.40
C PRO A 83 -1.73 6.31 -15.25
N SER A 84 -2.35 7.33 -14.67
CA SER A 84 -3.47 8.04 -15.33
C SER A 84 -3.14 9.37 -16.03
N GLN A 85 -1.92 9.92 -15.90
CA GLN A 85 -1.61 11.28 -16.40
C GLN A 85 -0.45 11.38 -17.40
N VAL A 86 0.27 10.30 -17.70
CA VAL A 86 1.46 10.39 -18.55
C VAL A 86 1.06 10.47 -20.02
N LYS A 87 0.79 11.69 -20.52
CA LYS A 87 0.77 11.99 -21.95
C LYS A 87 2.20 11.88 -22.47
N VAL A 88 2.61 10.65 -22.84
CA VAL A 88 3.98 10.37 -23.28
C VAL A 88 4.29 11.14 -24.56
N ARG A 89 5.09 12.19 -24.42
CA ARG A 89 5.59 13.01 -25.53
C ARG A 89 7.02 12.58 -25.84
N MET A 90 7.17 11.56 -26.68
CA MET A 90 8.47 10.99 -27.03
C MET A 90 9.20 11.86 -28.07
N ASN A 91 10.43 12.28 -27.75
CA ASN A 91 11.41 12.90 -28.66
C ASN A 91 12.58 11.90 -28.92
N LEU A 92 13.55 12.27 -29.76
CA LEU A 92 14.67 11.37 -30.07
C LEU A 92 15.52 11.04 -28.84
N GLU A 93 15.80 12.04 -28.02
CA GLU A 93 16.61 11.90 -26.79
C GLU A 93 15.97 10.94 -25.78
N THR A 94 14.70 11.16 -25.43
CA THR A 94 13.93 10.28 -24.54
C THR A 94 13.77 8.89 -25.11
N TYR A 95 13.61 8.75 -26.43
CA TYR A 95 13.61 7.45 -27.11
C TYR A 95 14.95 6.72 -26.94
N CYS A 96 16.07 7.44 -27.04
CA CYS A 96 17.42 6.89 -26.91
C CYS A 96 17.75 6.41 -25.47
N LEU A 97 17.05 6.94 -24.47
CA LEU A 97 17.21 6.52 -23.08
C LEU A 97 16.44 5.24 -22.74
N LYS A 98 15.55 4.75 -23.62
CA LYS A 98 14.76 3.54 -23.36
C LYS A 98 15.51 2.28 -23.73
N ASP A 99 15.29 1.22 -22.96
CA ASP A 99 15.89 -0.08 -23.24
C ASP A 99 15.07 -0.91 -24.20
N TYR A 100 13.74 -0.75 -24.19
CA TYR A 100 12.93 -1.34 -25.24
C TYR A 100 11.75 -0.46 -25.60
N VAL A 101 11.45 -0.43 -26.89
CA VAL A 101 10.27 0.23 -27.46
C VAL A 101 9.67 -0.73 -28.47
N LEU A 102 8.55 -1.35 -28.10
CA LEU A 102 7.99 -2.51 -28.80
C LEU A 102 6.50 -2.29 -29.12
N LYS A 103 6.07 -2.68 -30.33
CA LYS A 103 4.65 -2.91 -30.64
C LYS A 103 4.35 -4.37 -30.35
N VAL A 104 3.50 -4.64 -29.36
CA VAL A 104 3.16 -6.00 -28.94
C VAL A 104 1.65 -6.19 -28.92
N GLN A 105 1.21 -7.43 -29.13
CA GLN A 105 -0.17 -7.83 -28.93
C GLN A 105 -0.23 -8.83 -27.77
N VAL A 106 -1.15 -8.62 -26.83
CA VAL A 106 -1.36 -9.54 -25.72
C VAL A 106 -2.24 -10.69 -26.20
N ARG A 107 -1.76 -11.93 -26.06
CA ARG A 107 -2.48 -13.15 -26.47
C ARG A 107 -3.12 -13.88 -25.30
N GLY A 108 -2.52 -13.82 -24.12
CA GLY A 108 -3.05 -14.44 -22.91
C GLY A 108 -2.28 -14.00 -21.66
N MET A 109 -2.78 -14.41 -20.50
CA MET A 109 -2.15 -14.17 -19.20
C MET A 109 -2.38 -15.36 -18.28
N GLU A 110 -1.38 -15.68 -17.47
CA GLU A 110 -1.42 -16.76 -16.49
C GLU A 110 -0.78 -16.28 -15.18
N ARG A 111 -1.34 -16.71 -14.04
CA ARG A 111 -0.81 -16.38 -12.72
C ARG A 111 0.27 -17.39 -12.34
N SER A 112 1.46 -16.89 -11.99
CA SER A 112 2.62 -17.67 -11.60
C SER A 112 3.15 -17.20 -10.24
N GLY A 113 2.35 -17.40 -9.20
CA GLY A 113 2.68 -17.01 -7.82
C GLY A 113 2.67 -15.48 -7.64
N PRO A 114 3.78 -14.84 -7.22
CA PRO A 114 3.88 -13.39 -7.05
C PRO A 114 4.03 -12.62 -8.38
N TRP A 115 4.01 -13.34 -9.50
CA TRP A 115 4.14 -12.79 -10.85
C TRP A 115 2.99 -13.21 -11.74
N TRP A 116 2.70 -12.37 -12.72
CA TRP A 116 1.86 -12.67 -13.87
C TRP A 116 2.72 -12.84 -15.10
N GLN A 117 2.44 -13.92 -15.83
CA GLN A 117 3.07 -14.20 -17.11
C GLN A 117 2.09 -13.88 -18.23
N PHE A 118 2.36 -12.82 -18.98
CA PHE A 118 1.63 -12.48 -20.20
C PHE A 118 2.28 -13.15 -21.41
N SER A 119 1.47 -13.89 -22.16
CA SER A 119 1.85 -14.36 -23.50
C SER A 119 1.67 -13.22 -24.48
N ILE A 120 2.77 -12.59 -24.90
CA ILE A 120 2.75 -11.48 -25.85
C ILE A 120 3.31 -11.90 -27.21
N SER A 121 2.85 -11.24 -28.27
CA SER A 121 3.40 -11.37 -29.62
C SER A 121 4.03 -10.05 -30.04
N VAL A 122 5.36 -10.03 -30.16
CA VAL A 122 6.12 -8.86 -30.61
C VAL A 122 5.95 -8.68 -32.12
N GLN A 123 5.21 -7.66 -32.53
CA GLN A 123 4.96 -7.36 -33.95
C GLN A 123 6.08 -6.50 -34.55
N THR A 124 6.52 -5.47 -33.83
CA THR A 124 7.58 -4.56 -34.30
C THR A 124 8.49 -4.16 -33.16
N ILE A 125 9.79 -4.23 -33.42
CA ILE A 125 10.84 -3.73 -32.53
C ILE A 125 11.27 -2.37 -33.06
N PHE A 126 11.06 -1.32 -32.27
CA PHE A 126 11.56 0.01 -32.57
C PHE A 126 12.95 0.19 -31.97
N ARG A 127 13.09 -0.13 -30.68
CA ARG A 127 14.35 -0.12 -29.95
C ARG A 127 14.45 -1.35 -29.07
N THR A 128 15.68 -1.83 -28.89
CA THR A 128 16.02 -2.90 -27.95
C THR A 128 17.47 -2.66 -27.50
N GLY A 129 17.74 -2.75 -26.21
CA GLY A 129 19.06 -2.53 -25.64
C GLY A 129 20.03 -3.63 -26.01
N SER A 130 21.33 -3.36 -25.90
CA SER A 130 22.40 -4.25 -26.34
C SER A 130 22.37 -5.64 -25.70
N THR A 131 21.85 -5.74 -24.46
CA THR A 131 21.76 -6.97 -23.66
C THR A 131 20.45 -7.72 -23.83
N SER A 132 19.48 -7.13 -24.53
CA SER A 132 18.13 -7.70 -24.65
C SER A 132 18.03 -8.69 -25.81
N ARG A 133 17.49 -9.89 -25.55
CA ARG A 133 17.31 -10.96 -26.56
C ARG A 133 15.95 -10.92 -27.28
N VAL A 134 15.23 -9.80 -27.21
CA VAL A 134 13.86 -9.70 -27.72
C VAL A 134 13.83 -9.78 -29.25
N ARG A 135 13.04 -10.72 -29.78
CA ARG A 135 12.83 -10.93 -31.23
C ARG A 135 11.37 -10.71 -31.60
N ARG A 136 11.07 -10.70 -32.91
CA ARG A 136 9.67 -10.74 -33.36
C ARG A 136 9.07 -12.11 -33.05
N GLY A 137 7.79 -12.14 -32.75
CA GLY A 137 7.06 -13.37 -32.42
C GLY A 137 6.72 -13.52 -30.93
N PRO A 138 6.33 -14.72 -30.50
CA PRO A 138 5.82 -14.96 -29.15
C PRO A 138 6.91 -14.84 -28.09
N HIS A 139 6.62 -14.13 -27.00
CA HIS A 139 7.50 -13.94 -25.85
C HIS A 139 6.67 -13.94 -24.56
N SER A 140 7.30 -14.31 -23.45
CA SER A 140 6.72 -14.17 -22.11
C SER A 140 7.12 -12.82 -21.52
N LEU A 141 6.11 -12.04 -21.14
CA LEU A 141 6.27 -10.78 -20.42
C LEU A 141 5.85 -10.99 -18.96
N TRP A 142 6.75 -10.70 -18.03
CA TRP A 142 6.51 -10.90 -16.60
C TRP A 142 6.15 -9.57 -15.93
N VAL A 143 5.09 -9.58 -15.12
CA VAL A 143 4.60 -8.40 -14.40
C VAL A 143 4.39 -8.78 -12.93
N PRO A 144 4.89 -8.02 -11.95
CA PRO A 144 4.59 -8.28 -10.54
C PRO A 144 3.08 -8.18 -10.24
N ASP A 145 2.56 -9.06 -9.38
CA ASP A 145 1.16 -9.05 -8.96
C ASP A 145 0.74 -7.73 -8.30
N ARG A 146 1.63 -7.15 -7.47
CA ARG A 146 1.41 -5.86 -6.82
C ARG A 146 1.25 -4.70 -7.83
N ASP A 147 2.01 -4.73 -8.92
CA ASP A 147 2.01 -3.66 -9.93
C ASP A 147 0.69 -3.70 -10.71
N LEU A 148 0.22 -4.90 -11.10
CA LEU A 148 -1.11 -5.09 -11.69
C LEU A 148 -2.24 -4.70 -10.76
N GLY A 149 -2.11 -5.02 -9.45
CA GLY A 149 -3.07 -4.60 -8.42
C GLY A 149 -3.25 -3.08 -8.36
N CYS A 150 -2.17 -2.33 -8.62
CA CYS A 150 -2.19 -0.87 -8.73
C CYS A 150 -2.60 -0.35 -10.12
N GLY A 151 -2.84 -1.22 -11.11
CA GLY A 151 -3.21 -0.84 -12.48
C GLY A 151 -2.04 -0.53 -13.42
N CYS A 152 -0.82 -0.94 -13.07
CA CYS A 152 0.41 -0.66 -13.80
C CYS A 152 1.14 -1.96 -14.20
N PRO A 153 1.39 -2.24 -15.49
CA PRO A 153 0.76 -1.69 -16.68
C PRO A 153 -0.68 -2.19 -16.90
N ALA A 154 -1.55 -1.32 -17.43
CA ALA A 154 -2.92 -1.66 -17.81
C ALA A 154 -2.99 -2.51 -19.10
N LEU A 155 -2.63 -3.78 -18.99
CA LEU A 155 -2.64 -4.75 -20.09
C LEU A 155 -3.96 -5.52 -20.13
N HIS A 156 -4.54 -5.62 -21.32
CA HIS A 156 -5.71 -6.45 -21.60
C HIS A 156 -5.41 -7.43 -22.74
N VAL A 157 -5.86 -8.66 -22.56
CA VAL A 157 -5.78 -9.71 -23.59
C VAL A 157 -6.53 -9.29 -24.85
N GLY A 158 -5.97 -9.63 -26.02
CA GLY A 158 -6.52 -9.29 -27.33
C GLY A 158 -6.16 -7.89 -27.83
N ARG A 159 -5.68 -6.99 -26.97
CA ARG A 159 -5.30 -5.62 -27.35
C ARG A 159 -3.84 -5.52 -27.77
N THR A 160 -3.55 -4.49 -28.57
CA THR A 160 -2.20 -4.14 -29.02
C THR A 160 -1.71 -2.92 -28.27
N TYR A 161 -0.48 -2.97 -27.79
CA TYR A 161 0.14 -1.94 -26.97
C TYR A 161 1.50 -1.52 -27.53
N LEU A 162 1.84 -0.26 -27.30
CA LEU A 162 3.20 0.26 -27.32
C LEU A 162 3.79 0.07 -25.92
N LEU A 163 4.73 -0.85 -25.79
CA LEU A 163 5.51 -1.05 -24.57
C LEU A 163 6.78 -0.22 -24.61
N ILE A 164 7.03 0.53 -23.54
CA ILE A 164 8.21 1.35 -23.34
C ILE A 164 8.73 1.06 -21.93
N GLY A 165 9.93 0.50 -21.81
CA GLY A 165 10.56 0.24 -20.51
C GLY A 165 11.99 0.76 -20.44
N ALA A 166 12.47 0.90 -19.21
CA ALA A 166 13.85 1.16 -18.85
C ALA A 166 14.32 0.07 -17.86
N GLU A 167 15.61 -0.25 -17.83
CA GLU A 167 16.26 -0.85 -16.67
C GLU A 167 16.34 0.22 -15.60
N GLU A 168 15.41 0.17 -14.65
CA GLU A 168 15.75 0.66 -13.33
C GLU A 168 16.79 -0.33 -12.78
N GLY A 169 17.99 0.17 -12.49
CA GLY A 169 19.07 -0.58 -11.87
C GLY A 169 18.61 -1.25 -10.59
N GLU A 170 19.27 -2.35 -10.24
CA GLU A 170 18.96 -3.25 -9.11
C GLU A 170 17.84 -4.27 -9.38
N ARG A 171 18.00 -5.05 -10.46
CA ARG A 171 17.32 -6.35 -10.59
C ARG A 171 17.93 -7.37 -9.61
N GLY A 172 17.68 -7.18 -8.32
CA GLY A 172 18.22 -8.00 -7.22
C GLY A 172 17.43 -9.27 -6.88
N TRP A 173 16.39 -9.63 -7.64
CA TRP A 173 15.55 -10.80 -7.34
C TRP A 173 15.35 -11.69 -8.56
N GLY A 174 16.33 -12.56 -8.81
CA GLY A 174 16.21 -13.67 -9.76
C GLY A 174 17.57 -14.14 -10.29
N PRO A 175 18.02 -15.37 -9.98
CA PRO A 175 19.21 -15.91 -10.62
C PRO A 175 18.86 -16.26 -12.08
N GLU A 176 19.64 -15.72 -13.02
CA GLU A 176 19.94 -16.33 -14.33
C GLU A 176 19.01 -16.24 -15.57
N GLU A 177 17.92 -15.48 -15.61
CA GLU A 177 17.15 -15.40 -16.86
C GLU A 177 16.96 -13.98 -17.40
N SER A 178 17.37 -13.74 -18.64
CA SER A 178 17.10 -12.54 -19.44
C SER A 178 15.61 -12.38 -19.80
N ARG A 179 14.75 -12.42 -18.78
CA ARG A 179 13.30 -12.30 -18.90
C ARG A 179 12.93 -10.87 -19.24
N LEU A 180 11.94 -10.72 -20.12
CA LEU A 180 11.31 -9.43 -20.37
C LEU A 180 10.34 -9.15 -19.21
N VAL A 181 10.64 -8.12 -18.42
CA VAL A 181 9.84 -7.71 -17.27
C VAL A 181 9.20 -6.35 -17.58
N ALA A 182 7.92 -6.23 -17.31
CA ALA A 182 7.21 -4.95 -17.27
C ALA A 182 6.78 -4.67 -15.84
N ASP A 183 7.45 -3.73 -15.20
CA ASP A 183 7.19 -3.28 -13.83
C ASP A 183 6.54 -1.89 -13.82
N ARG A 184 6.44 -1.25 -12.65
CA ARG A 184 6.00 0.14 -12.45
C ARG A 184 6.66 1.17 -13.36
N SER A 185 7.87 0.94 -13.85
CA SER A 185 8.59 1.86 -14.74
C SER A 185 8.18 1.68 -16.22
N THR A 186 7.47 0.58 -16.52
CA THR A 186 7.08 0.20 -17.86
C THR A 186 5.75 0.83 -18.25
N LEU A 187 5.78 1.63 -19.32
CA LEU A 187 4.60 2.26 -19.88
C LEU A 187 4.00 1.37 -20.96
N ALA A 188 2.75 0.96 -20.76
CA ALA A 188 1.95 0.24 -21.75
C ALA A 188 0.82 1.13 -22.27
N LEU A 189 1.02 1.72 -23.44
CA LEU A 189 0.01 2.58 -24.06
C LEU A 189 -0.75 1.82 -25.13
N GLN A 190 -2.07 1.91 -25.17
CA GLN A 190 -2.85 1.30 -26.24
C GLN A 190 -2.39 1.83 -27.60
N TRP A 191 -2.08 0.93 -28.54
CA TRP A 191 -1.47 1.28 -29.81
C TRP A 191 -2.34 2.23 -30.65
N ARG A 192 -1.71 3.26 -31.22
CA ARG A 192 -2.33 4.19 -32.17
C ARG A 192 -1.46 4.29 -33.43
N GLU A 193 -2.06 4.13 -34.60
CA GLU A 193 -1.31 3.99 -35.87
C GLU A 193 -0.41 5.19 -36.21
N HIS A 194 -0.80 6.40 -35.83
CA HIS A 194 0.00 7.62 -36.05
C HIS A 194 1.36 7.63 -35.32
N TRP A 195 1.61 6.74 -34.35
CA TRP A 195 2.93 6.59 -33.73
C TRP A 195 3.94 5.89 -34.65
N SER A 196 3.47 5.06 -35.57
CA SER A 196 4.32 4.20 -36.40
C SER A 196 5.35 4.95 -37.24
N PRO A 197 4.98 6.01 -38.00
CA PRO A 197 5.95 6.77 -38.80
C PRO A 197 7.02 7.44 -37.94
N LYS A 198 6.62 8.04 -36.82
CA LYS A 198 7.53 8.74 -35.91
C LYS A 198 8.55 7.79 -35.26
N LEU A 199 8.09 6.66 -34.73
CA LEU A 199 8.96 5.65 -34.12
C LEU A 199 9.89 4.99 -35.14
N ARG A 200 9.43 4.77 -36.38
CA ARG A 200 10.30 4.33 -37.48
C ARG A 200 11.40 5.35 -37.79
N GLY A 201 11.06 6.64 -37.79
CA GLY A 201 12.02 7.73 -37.95
C GLY A 201 13.10 7.71 -36.86
N PHE A 202 12.71 7.59 -35.59
CA PHE A 202 13.64 7.48 -34.48
C PHE A 202 14.54 6.25 -34.58
N ARG A 203 13.99 5.08 -34.90
CA ARG A 203 14.79 3.87 -35.17
C ARG A 203 15.80 4.08 -36.29
N GLY A 204 15.43 4.81 -37.34
CA GLY A 204 16.33 5.14 -38.44
C GLY A 204 17.48 6.06 -38.01
N GLN A 205 17.20 7.05 -37.16
CA GLN A 205 18.21 7.96 -36.61
C GLN A 205 19.16 7.26 -35.64
N ASP A 206 18.61 6.40 -34.77
CA ASP A 206 19.35 5.54 -33.83
C ASP A 206 20.34 4.63 -34.56
N LYS A 207 19.90 3.92 -35.60
CA LYS A 207 20.77 3.10 -36.47
C LYS A 207 21.86 3.89 -37.19
N ARG A 208 21.67 5.20 -37.39
CA ARG A 208 22.66 6.11 -37.98
C ARG A 208 23.58 6.74 -36.92
N GLY A 209 23.53 6.27 -35.68
CA GLY A 209 24.36 6.80 -34.59
C GLY A 209 23.96 8.19 -34.12
N ARG A 210 22.74 8.65 -34.38
CA ARG A 210 22.26 9.99 -33.97
C ARG A 210 21.69 10.03 -32.55
N CYS A 211 21.75 8.93 -31.80
CA CYS A 211 21.45 9.01 -30.38
C CYS A 211 22.57 9.77 -29.67
N PRO A 212 22.23 10.77 -28.83
CA PRO A 212 23.23 11.45 -28.03
C PRO A 212 23.93 10.43 -27.12
N PRO A 213 25.24 10.62 -26.84
CA PRO A 213 25.93 9.79 -25.86
C PRO A 213 25.19 9.88 -24.53
N LYS A 214 25.00 8.74 -23.85
CA LYS A 214 24.50 8.75 -22.47
C LYS A 214 25.54 9.50 -21.65
N SER A 215 25.21 10.69 -21.14
CA SER A 215 26.10 11.36 -20.18
C SER A 215 26.33 10.40 -19.02
N PRO A 216 27.58 10.09 -18.64
CA PRO A 216 27.85 9.46 -17.38
C PRO A 216 27.48 10.48 -16.31
N ASN A 217 26.28 10.36 -15.73
CA ASN A 217 25.88 11.26 -14.66
C ASN A 217 26.56 10.84 -13.36
N ASN A 218 27.39 11.76 -12.87
CA ASN A 218 27.55 12.22 -11.48
C ASN A 218 26.52 11.69 -10.48
#